data_AF-A0A8T4W5X5-F1
#
_entry.id   AF-A0A8T4W5X5-F1
#
_cell.length_a   1.000
_cell.length_b   1.000
_cell.length_c   1.000
_cell.angle_alpha   90.00
_cell.angle_beta   90.00
_cell.angle_gamma   90.00
#
_symmetry.space_group_name_H-M   'P 1'
#
loop_
_entity.id
_entity.type
_entity.pdbx_description
1 polymer ?
#
loop_
_entity_poly.entity_id
_entity_poly.type
_entity_poly.pdbx_seq_one_letter_code
_entity_poly.pdbx_strand_id
1 'polypeptide(L)' 'MMVELELEDDEQGENLDCPDCGQGWLAVDRDGKMVCQNCGSKFHRRELVKKIRKRSF' A
#
# COMPACT_ATOMS: atom_id res chain seq x y z
N MET A 1 23.46 29.47 15.63
CA MET A 1 23.40 28.15 16.29
C MET A 1 22.36 27.33 15.55
N MET A 2 22.75 26.16 15.08
CA MET A 2 21.90 25.14 14.44
C MET A 2 20.79 24.66 15.38
N VAL A 3 19.63 24.33 14.82
CA VAL A 3 19.11 22.94 14.77
C VAL A 3 18.00 22.86 13.71
N GLU A 4 18.36 22.31 12.55
CA GLU A 4 17.41 21.69 11.61
C GLU A 4 16.87 20.42 12.27
N LEU A 5 15.55 20.37 12.46
CA LEU A 5 14.82 19.16 12.81
C LEU A 5 14.00 18.78 11.57
N GLU A 6 14.71 18.25 10.58
CA GLU A 6 14.11 17.54 9.46
C GLU A 6 13.71 16.17 9.98
N LEU A 7 12.50 16.09 10.53
CA LEU A 7 11.82 14.83 10.72
C LEU A 7 11.40 14.38 9.32
N GLU A 8 12.28 13.64 8.66
CA GLU A 8 11.92 12.82 7.51
C GLU A 8 11.04 11.69 8.06
N ASP A 9 9.75 11.98 8.21
CA ASP A 9 8.69 10.98 8.37
C ASP A 9 8.68 10.13 7.10
N ASP A 10 9.57 9.14 7.07
CA ASP A 10 9.54 8.02 6.13
C ASP A 10 8.36 7.10 6.48
N GLU A 11 7.16 7.68 6.59
CA GLU A 11 5.92 6.96 6.43
C GLU A 11 5.69 6.78 4.94
N GLN A 12 6.58 6.00 4.29
CA GLN A 12 6.26 5.28 3.08
C GLN A 12 5.21 4.22 3.45
N GLY A 13 4.02 4.68 3.85
CA GLY A 13 2.81 3.90 3.81
C GLY A 13 2.73 3.39 2.39
N GLU A 14 3.01 2.11 2.21
CA GLU A 14 2.88 1.45 0.91
C GLU A 14 1.43 1.64 0.48
N ASN A 15 1.18 2.69 -0.30
CA ASN A 15 -0.08 2.94 -0.97
C ASN A 15 -0.23 1.81 -1.98
N LEU A 16 -0.75 0.69 -1.51
CA LEU A 16 -0.95 -0.50 -2.31
C LEU A 16 -2.08 -0.20 -3.28
N ASP A 17 -1.70 0.00 -4.54
CA ASP A 17 -2.65 0.11 -5.63
C ASP A 17 -3.45 -1.20 -5.75
N CYS A 18 -4.75 -1.05 -5.99
CA CYS A 18 -5.62 -2.18 -6.21
C CYS A 18 -5.23 -2.88 -7.53
N PRO A 19 -4.81 -4.15 -7.50
CA PRO A 19 -4.35 -4.86 -8.70
C PRO A 19 -5.46 -5.21 -9.68
N ASP A 20 -6.72 -5.03 -9.29
CA ASP A 20 -7.91 -5.36 -10.08
C ASP A 20 -8.39 -4.15 -10.91
N CYS A 21 -8.60 -2.99 -10.28
CA CYS A 21 -8.97 -1.76 -10.99
C CYS A 21 -7.80 -0.84 -11.37
N GLY A 22 -6.61 -1.01 -10.76
CA GLY A 22 -5.40 -0.22 -11.04
C GLY A 22 -5.44 1.27 -10.68
N GLN A 23 -6.55 1.75 -10.12
CA GLN A 23 -6.82 3.17 -9.88
C GLN A 23 -7.28 3.51 -8.45
N GLY A 24 -7.45 2.50 -7.59
CA GLY A 24 -7.89 2.70 -6.21
C GLY A 24 -6.83 2.25 -5.23
N TRP A 25 -6.81 2.85 -4.04
CA TRP A 25 -5.96 2.37 -2.94
C TRP A 25 -6.69 1.28 -2.14
N LEU A 26 -5.89 0.37 -1.60
CA LEU A 26 -6.35 -0.67 -0.70
C LEU A 26 -6.33 -0.16 0.75
N ALA A 27 -7.48 -0.23 1.43
CA ALA A 27 -7.59 0.06 2.86
C ALA A 27 -7.77 -1.24 3.65
N VAL A 28 -7.28 -1.28 4.89
CA VAL A 28 -7.47 -2.44 5.78
C VAL A 28 -8.86 -2.35 6.41
N ASP A 29 -9.67 -3.39 6.24
CA ASP A 29 -10.96 -3.56 6.91
C ASP A 29 -10.78 -4.05 8.36
N ARG A 30 -11.85 -4.02 9.17
CA ARG A 30 -11.84 -4.45 10.58
C ARG A 30 -11.42 -5.91 10.76
N ASP A 31 -11.68 -6.75 9.76
CA ASP A 31 -11.22 -8.15 9.71
C ASP A 31 -9.74 -8.31 9.30
N GLY A 32 -9.00 -7.21 9.10
CA GLY A 32 -7.62 -7.23 8.62
C GLY A 32 -7.46 -7.57 7.13
N LYS A 33 -8.54 -7.48 6.35
CA LYS A 33 -8.56 -7.73 4.90
C LYS A 33 -8.31 -6.43 4.12
N MET A 34 -7.57 -6.50 3.02
CA MET A 34 -7.32 -5.32 2.18
C MET A 34 -8.50 -5.14 1.22
N VAL A 35 -9.21 -4.02 1.29
CA VAL A 35 -10.38 -3.73 0.46
C VAL A 35 -10.12 -2.47 -0.35
N CYS A 36 -10.30 -2.57 -1.67
CA CYS A 36 -10.20 -1.44 -2.57
C CYS A 36 -11.34 -0.45 -2.32
N GLN A 37 -11.00 0.82 -2.07
CA GLN A 37 -11.99 1.87 -1.87
C GLN A 37 -12.65 2.35 -3.17
N ASN A 38 -12.09 1.98 -4.33
CA ASN A 38 -12.62 2.36 -5.64
C ASN A 38 -13.56 1.30 -6.24
N CYS A 39 -13.16 0.02 -6.25
CA CYS A 39 -13.96 -1.06 -6.85
C CYS A 39 -14.60 -2.03 -5.84
N GLY A 40 -14.19 -2.00 -4.56
CA GLY A 40 -14.70 -2.92 -3.53
C GLY A 40 -14.06 -4.32 -3.53
N SER A 41 -13.10 -4.58 -4.41
CA SER A 41 -12.37 -5.86 -4.46
C SER A 41 -11.61 -6.12 -3.16
N LYS A 42 -11.65 -7.37 -2.67
CA LYS A 42 -11.07 -7.80 -1.40
C LYS A 42 -9.84 -8.66 -1.66
N PHE A 43 -8.74 -8.35 -0.99
CA PHE A 43 -7.44 -9.00 -1.15
C PHE A 43 -6.89 -9.45 0.20
N HIS A 44 -6.18 -10.57 0.19
CA HIS A 44 -5.38 -10.96 1.33
C HIS A 44 -4.03 -10.25 1.29
N ARG A 45 -3.56 -9.73 2.43
CA ARG A 45 -2.23 -9.06 2.53
C ARG A 45 -1.09 -9.93 1.96
N ARG A 46 -1.18 -11.26 2.13
CA ARG A 46 -0.19 -12.23 1.59
C ARG A 46 -0.14 -12.31 0.06
N GLU A 47 -1.20 -11.90 -0.64
CA GLU A 47 -1.28 -11.98 -2.10
C GLU A 47 -0.68 -10.75 -2.78
N LEU A 48 -0.76 -9.58 -2.14
CA LEU A 48 -0.25 -8.32 -2.69
C LEU A 48 1.28 -8.24 -2.68
N VAL A 49 1.92 -8.76 -1.63
CA VAL A 49 3.39 -8.76 -1.47
C VAL A 49 4.10 -9.56 -2.60
N LYS A 50 3.41 -10.49 -3.25
CA LYS A 50 3.99 -11.31 -4.33
C LYS A 50 4.22 -10.56 -5.65
N LYS A 51 3.57 -9.41 -5.87
CA LYS A 51 3.70 -8.66 -7.14
C LYS A 51 4.90 -7.70 -7.18
N ILE A 52 5.49 -7.35 -6.03
CA ILE A 52 6.61 -6.38 -5.97
C ILE A 52 7.96 -7.00 -6.39
N ARG A 53 8.11 -8.33 -6.39
CA ARG A 53 9.39 -9.02 -6.66
C ARG A 53 9.66 -9.44 -8.13
N LYS A 54 8.96 -8.87 -9.13
CA LYS A 54 9.21 -9.19 -10.56
C LYS A 54 9.82 -8.02 -11.35
N ARG A 55 10.83 -7.35 -10.80
CA ARG A 55 11.62 -6.39 -11.55
C ARG A 55 13.11 -6.56 -11.23
N SER A 56 13.75 -7.47 -11.93
CA SER A 56 15.17 -7.39 -12.34
C SER A 56 15.36 -8.41 -13.47
N PHE A 57 15.28 -7.92 -14.71
CA PHE A 57 15.89 -8.54 -15.88
C PHE A 57 17.07 -7.64 -16.25
#